data_AF-A0A7S0L7P2-F1
#
_entry.id   AF-A0A7S0L7P2-F1
#
_cell.length_a   1.000
_cell.length_b   1.000
_cell.length_c   1.000
_cell.angle_alpha   90.00
_cell.angle_beta   90.00
_cell.angle_gamma   90.00
#
_symmetry.space_group_name_H-M   'P 1'
#
loop_
_entity.id
_entity.type
_entity.pdbx_description
1 polymer ?
#
loop_
_entity_poly.entity_id
_entity_poly.type
_entity_poly.pdbx_seq_one_letter_code
_entity_poly.pdbx_strand_id
1 'polypeptide(L)'
;ADSDDDGDVAVLQRYRAAQESVLNSLREGNAPTSQQYLTRDIDMYRLSDADLRAEYEEFQRQYLADDTEDRVRGMVEMALITIGEIMDKPQHTRAKMLQRAAEEQRASTEARKREQEQGQKAQRERTRQTAMSEAAHAKWAPVWRHVYSLSTEQVMSDEVRSLRKRLHTRAELQLVVLAPDEVKRWPPGKFQAMGTNGLGAIEARAALHALQLANPTGSAAMRFTELLRAKVNALPDFIDSPLIIDLPPLAAEEHIAEPLAQARQQQNEQHAQSEPDLAMQASANAVG
;
A
#
# COMPACT_ATOMS: atom_id res chain seq x y z
N ALA A 1 17.91 -33.40 -42.98
CA ALA A 1 18.80 -32.34 -42.46
C ALA A 1 18.41 -30.95 -43.00
N ASP A 2 17.24 -30.79 -43.64
CA ASP A 2 16.78 -29.52 -44.22
C ASP A 2 15.81 -28.73 -43.31
N SER A 3 15.63 -29.13 -42.04
CA SER A 3 14.64 -28.49 -41.16
C SER A 3 15.15 -27.31 -40.34
N ASP A 4 16.47 -27.14 -40.24
CA ASP A 4 17.08 -26.09 -39.39
C ASP A 4 17.30 -24.79 -40.18
N ASP A 5 17.47 -24.87 -41.50
CA ASP A 5 17.78 -23.72 -42.37
C ASP A 5 16.59 -22.75 -42.52
N ASP A 6 15.37 -23.30 -42.64
CA ASP A 6 14.13 -22.51 -42.71
C ASP A 6 13.87 -21.71 -41.41
N GLY A 7 14.30 -22.26 -40.27
CA GLY A 7 14.16 -21.62 -38.97
C GLY A 7 15.06 -20.39 -38.81
N ASP A 8 16.31 -20.50 -39.25
CA ASP A 8 17.31 -19.43 -39.15
C ASP A 8 16.99 -18.27 -40.09
N VAL A 9 16.55 -18.55 -41.33
CA VAL A 9 16.09 -17.52 -42.27
C VAL A 9 14.93 -16.72 -41.69
N ALA A 10 13.97 -17.39 -41.04
CA ALA A 10 12.84 -16.71 -40.42
C ALA A 10 13.26 -15.84 -39.21
N VAL A 11 14.28 -16.24 -38.44
CA VAL A 11 14.82 -15.43 -37.34
C VAL A 11 15.51 -14.18 -37.87
N LEU A 12 16.36 -14.32 -38.89
CA LEU A 12 17.08 -13.21 -39.51
C LEU A 12 16.11 -12.15 -40.06
N GLN A 13 15.04 -12.58 -40.75
CA GLN A 13 14.02 -11.65 -41.27
C GLN A 13 13.31 -10.86 -40.16
N ARG A 14 12.94 -11.52 -39.05
CA ARG A 14 12.32 -10.85 -37.91
C ARG A 14 13.27 -9.86 -37.24
N TYR A 15 14.53 -10.27 -37.06
CA TYR A 15 15.58 -9.39 -36.55
C TYR A 15 15.73 -8.12 -37.41
N ARG A 16 15.81 -8.28 -38.74
CA ARG A 16 15.92 -7.15 -39.69
C ARG A 16 14.72 -6.21 -39.61
N ALA A 17 13.51 -6.76 -39.58
CA ALA A 17 12.30 -5.95 -39.43
C ALA A 17 12.28 -5.16 -38.11
N ALA A 18 12.73 -5.78 -37.01
CA ALA A 18 12.83 -5.12 -35.71
C ALA A 18 13.92 -4.03 -35.69
N GLN A 19 15.08 -4.30 -36.30
CA GLN A 19 16.18 -3.35 -36.47
C GLN A 19 15.74 -2.13 -37.31
N GLU A 20 15.03 -2.37 -38.40
CA GLU A 20 14.49 -1.32 -39.27
C GLU A 20 13.46 -0.46 -38.54
N SER A 21 12.59 -1.05 -37.71
CA SER A 21 11.64 -0.30 -36.88
C SER A 21 12.35 0.66 -35.91
N VAL A 22 13.44 0.22 -35.28
CA VAL A 22 14.28 1.08 -34.41
C VAL A 22 14.94 2.20 -35.22
N LEU A 23 15.53 1.88 -36.38
CA LEU A 23 16.19 2.84 -37.26
C LEU A 23 15.23 3.90 -37.80
N ASN A 24 14.03 3.50 -38.24
CA ASN A 24 13.02 4.43 -38.74
C ASN A 24 12.57 5.39 -37.65
N SER A 25 12.37 4.91 -36.41
CA SER A 25 12.06 5.77 -35.27
C SER A 25 13.15 6.84 -35.07
N LEU A 26 14.43 6.45 -35.13
CA LEU A 26 15.56 7.37 -34.96
C LEU A 26 15.64 8.41 -36.09
N ARG A 27 15.46 7.98 -37.35
CA ARG A 27 15.48 8.84 -38.55
C ARG A 27 14.32 9.84 -38.58
N GLU A 28 13.15 9.44 -38.09
CA GLU A 28 11.99 10.32 -37.89
C GLU A 28 12.16 11.30 -36.73
N GLY A 29 13.26 11.17 -35.98
CA GLY A 29 13.57 12.03 -34.86
C GLY A 29 12.95 11.59 -33.53
N ASN A 30 12.37 10.40 -33.46
CA ASN A 30 11.75 9.83 -32.27
C ASN A 30 12.72 8.93 -31.50
N ALA A 31 12.56 8.88 -30.17
CA ALA A 31 13.28 7.90 -29.35
C ALA A 31 12.60 6.52 -29.49
N PRO A 32 13.34 5.44 -29.84
CA PRO A 32 12.75 4.11 -29.89
C PRO A 32 12.28 3.67 -28.50
N THR A 33 11.15 2.98 -28.47
CA THR A 33 10.59 2.44 -27.23
C THR A 33 11.45 1.29 -26.70
N SER A 34 11.42 1.07 -25.38
CA SER A 34 12.09 -0.09 -24.76
C SER A 34 11.61 -1.42 -25.35
N GLN A 35 10.35 -1.49 -25.80
CA GLN A 35 9.81 -2.68 -26.43
C GLN A 35 10.42 -2.94 -27.81
N GLN A 36 10.68 -1.91 -28.61
CA GLN A 36 11.34 -2.06 -29.92
C GLN A 36 12.77 -2.60 -29.76
N TYR A 37 13.54 -2.05 -28.82
CA TYR A 37 14.87 -2.59 -28.50
C TYR A 37 14.81 -4.04 -28.02
N LEU A 38 13.90 -4.35 -27.09
CA LEU A 38 13.73 -5.70 -26.57
C LEU A 38 13.40 -6.70 -27.69
N THR A 39 12.50 -6.35 -28.60
CA THR A 39 12.14 -7.22 -29.74
C THR A 39 13.35 -7.47 -30.65
N ARG A 40 14.12 -6.42 -31.00
CA ARG A 40 15.36 -6.56 -31.77
C ARG A 40 16.34 -7.49 -31.06
N ASP A 41 16.57 -7.27 -29.77
CA ASP A 41 17.58 -8.00 -29.01
C ASP A 41 17.20 -9.48 -28.82
N ILE A 42 15.90 -9.79 -28.62
CA ILE A 42 15.44 -11.18 -28.54
C ILE A 42 15.77 -11.96 -29.81
N ASP A 43 15.53 -11.39 -30.99
CA ASP A 43 15.84 -12.07 -32.25
C ASP A 43 17.36 -12.07 -32.51
N MET A 44 18.11 -11.04 -32.10
CA MET A 44 19.58 -10.98 -32.19
C MET A 44 20.27 -12.14 -31.43
N TYR A 45 19.78 -12.47 -30.23
CA TYR A 45 20.29 -13.60 -29.43
C TYR A 45 20.02 -14.97 -30.09
N ARG A 46 19.14 -15.03 -31.09
CA ARG A 46 18.78 -16.24 -31.82
C ARG A 46 19.44 -16.34 -33.19
N LEU A 47 20.09 -15.29 -33.67
CA LEU A 47 20.83 -15.33 -34.94
C LEU A 47 21.88 -16.44 -34.92
N SER A 48 22.12 -17.04 -36.09
CA SER A 48 23.24 -17.97 -36.28
C SER A 48 24.56 -17.27 -35.94
N ASP A 49 25.61 -18.03 -35.63
CA ASP A 49 26.91 -17.44 -35.31
C ASP A 49 27.53 -16.71 -36.54
N ALA A 50 27.18 -17.14 -37.76
CA ALA A 50 27.59 -16.48 -39.00
C ALA A 50 26.87 -15.14 -39.17
N ASP A 51 25.55 -15.10 -38.98
CA ASP A 51 24.76 -13.87 -39.09
C ASP A 51 25.14 -12.86 -38.01
N LEU A 52 25.40 -13.33 -36.78
CA LEU A 52 25.82 -12.45 -35.69
C LEU A 52 27.17 -11.77 -35.97
N ARG A 53 28.12 -12.48 -36.58
CA ARG A 53 29.40 -11.89 -37.00
C ARG A 53 29.21 -10.89 -38.14
N ALA A 54 28.37 -11.22 -39.12
CA ALA A 54 28.03 -10.30 -40.19
C ALA A 54 27.39 -9.00 -39.63
N GLU A 55 26.52 -9.12 -38.63
CA GLU A 55 25.96 -7.96 -37.92
C GLU A 55 27.00 -7.14 -37.18
N TYR A 56 27.94 -7.80 -36.49
CA TYR A 56 29.03 -7.11 -35.82
C TYR A 56 29.85 -6.25 -36.80
N GLU A 57 30.23 -6.82 -37.94
CA GLU A 57 30.99 -6.12 -38.98
C GLU A 57 30.21 -4.95 -39.58
N GLU A 58 28.91 -5.14 -39.82
CA GLU A 58 28.04 -4.10 -40.35
C GLU A 58 27.89 -2.94 -39.36
N PHE A 59 27.60 -3.23 -38.09
CA PHE A 59 27.53 -2.20 -37.06
C PHE A 59 28.87 -1.51 -36.84
N GLN A 60 29.99 -2.23 -36.90
CA GLN A 60 31.30 -1.62 -36.80
C GLN A 60 31.57 -0.65 -37.95
N ARG A 61 31.18 -1.02 -39.18
CA ARG A 61 31.28 -0.12 -40.34
C ARG A 61 30.44 1.13 -40.15
N GLN A 62 29.20 1.00 -39.70
CA GLN A 62 28.30 2.14 -39.46
C GLN A 62 28.82 3.03 -38.32
N TYR A 63 29.35 2.45 -37.25
CA TYR A 63 29.89 3.21 -36.13
C TYR A 63 31.09 4.09 -36.54
N LEU A 64 31.96 3.55 -37.40
CA LEU A 64 33.16 4.22 -37.89
C LEU A 64 32.92 5.14 -39.09
N ALA A 65 31.74 5.09 -39.71
CA ALA A 65 31.42 5.93 -40.85
C ALA A 65 31.12 7.38 -40.42
N ASP A 66 31.77 8.34 -41.09
CA ASP A 66 31.68 9.77 -40.76
C ASP A 66 30.29 10.36 -41.03
N ASP A 67 29.51 9.75 -41.92
CA ASP A 67 28.17 10.19 -42.33
C ASP A 67 27.02 9.58 -41.52
N THR A 68 27.32 8.71 -40.55
CA THR A 68 26.31 8.14 -39.66
C THR A 68 25.78 9.19 -38.69
N GLU A 69 24.47 9.44 -38.72
CA GLU A 69 23.77 10.34 -37.79
C GLU A 69 24.02 9.97 -36.32
N ASP A 70 24.23 10.97 -35.45
CA ASP A 70 24.56 10.77 -34.03
C ASP A 70 23.58 9.83 -33.28
N ARG A 71 22.28 9.96 -33.56
CA ARG A 71 21.22 9.16 -32.94
C ARG A 71 21.30 7.69 -33.37
N VAL A 72 21.65 7.45 -34.63
CA VAL A 72 21.89 6.11 -35.16
C VAL A 72 23.19 5.57 -34.57
N ARG A 73 24.25 6.37 -34.51
CA ARG A 73 25.55 5.98 -33.94
C ARG A 73 25.42 5.49 -32.49
N GLY A 74 24.61 6.16 -31.65
CA GLY A 74 24.34 5.70 -30.28
C GLY A 74 23.62 4.33 -30.23
N MET A 75 22.68 4.07 -31.13
CA MET A 75 22.03 2.75 -31.23
C MET A 75 23.01 1.66 -31.68
N VAL A 76 23.86 1.98 -32.65
CA VAL A 76 24.90 1.10 -33.18
C VAL A 76 25.92 0.76 -32.09
N GLU A 77 26.35 1.75 -31.30
CA GLU A 77 27.24 1.54 -30.15
C GLU A 77 26.64 0.54 -29.15
N MET A 78 25.37 0.74 -28.77
CA MET A 78 24.67 -0.21 -27.91
C MET A 78 24.59 -1.61 -28.52
N ALA A 79 24.32 -1.73 -29.82
CA ALA A 79 24.27 -3.02 -30.50
C ALA A 79 25.65 -3.70 -30.51
N LEU A 80 26.74 -2.97 -30.75
CA LEU A 80 28.10 -3.49 -30.69
C LEU A 80 28.47 -4.00 -29.30
N ILE A 81 28.07 -3.29 -28.24
CA ILE A 81 28.26 -3.75 -26.85
C ILE A 81 27.53 -5.07 -26.64
N THR A 82 26.24 -5.13 -26.97
CA THR A 82 25.44 -6.36 -26.77
C THR A 82 25.97 -7.52 -27.61
N ILE A 83 26.34 -7.30 -28.88
CA ILE A 83 26.92 -8.34 -29.72
C ILE A 83 28.26 -8.79 -29.13
N GLY A 84 29.12 -7.87 -28.70
CA GLY A 84 30.39 -8.20 -28.05
C GLY A 84 30.23 -9.08 -26.81
N GLU A 85 29.17 -8.88 -26.02
CA GLU A 85 28.87 -9.72 -24.85
C GLU A 85 28.44 -11.15 -25.21
N ILE A 86 27.83 -11.36 -26.38
CA ILE A 86 27.21 -12.63 -26.77
C ILE A 86 27.96 -13.36 -27.89
N MET A 87 28.86 -12.70 -28.62
CA MET A 87 29.56 -13.25 -29.78
C MET A 87 30.42 -14.47 -29.45
N ASP A 88 30.99 -14.52 -28.24
CA ASP A 88 31.77 -15.66 -27.76
C ASP A 88 30.90 -16.81 -27.22
N LYS A 89 29.57 -16.64 -27.18
CA LYS A 89 28.62 -17.63 -26.65
C LYS A 89 27.96 -18.38 -27.81
N PRO A 90 27.98 -19.72 -27.82
CA PRO A 90 27.24 -20.50 -28.81
C PRO A 90 25.74 -20.16 -28.80
N GLN A 91 25.10 -20.20 -29.97
CA GLN A 91 23.67 -19.88 -30.16
C GLN A 91 22.74 -20.54 -29.12
N HIS A 92 22.92 -21.84 -28.83
CA HIS A 92 22.10 -22.55 -27.84
C HIS A 92 22.24 -21.97 -26.41
N THR A 93 23.43 -21.46 -26.06
CA THR A 93 23.67 -20.82 -24.76
C THR A 93 22.99 -19.46 -24.70
N ARG A 94 23.08 -18.67 -25.79
CA ARG A 94 22.37 -17.38 -25.93
C ARG A 94 20.85 -17.57 -25.81
N ALA A 95 20.28 -18.56 -26.51
CA ALA A 95 18.86 -18.90 -26.44
C ALA A 95 18.42 -19.29 -25.02
N LYS A 96 19.24 -20.05 -24.28
CA LYS A 96 18.97 -20.43 -22.89
C LYS A 96 19.00 -19.21 -21.94
N MET A 97 19.87 -18.23 -22.18
CA MET A 97 19.90 -16.98 -21.39
C MET A 97 18.58 -16.22 -21.52
N LEU A 98 18.02 -16.10 -22.72
CA LEU A 98 16.72 -15.47 -22.94
C LEU A 98 15.58 -16.20 -22.20
N GLN A 99 15.57 -17.54 -22.27
CA GLN A 99 14.56 -18.34 -21.57
C GLN A 99 14.61 -18.11 -20.06
N ARG A 100 15.81 -18.12 -19.48
CA ARG A 100 16.02 -17.86 -18.05
C ARG A 100 15.57 -16.44 -17.67
N ALA A 101 15.93 -15.43 -18.46
CA ALA A 101 15.52 -14.05 -18.20
C ALA A 101 13.98 -13.88 -18.26
N ALA A 102 13.32 -14.54 -19.22
CA ALA A 102 11.86 -14.52 -19.32
C ALA A 102 11.19 -15.23 -18.14
N GLU A 103 11.73 -16.36 -17.68
CA GLU A 103 11.25 -17.07 -16.49
C GLU A 103 11.42 -16.24 -15.21
N GLU A 104 12.59 -15.61 -15.02
CA GLU A 104 12.89 -14.76 -13.88
C GLU A 104 11.98 -13.53 -13.83
N GLN A 105 11.75 -12.89 -14.99
CA GLN A 105 10.82 -11.76 -15.08
C GLN A 105 9.39 -12.18 -14.73
N ARG A 106 8.92 -13.32 -15.25
CA ARG A 106 7.60 -13.87 -14.89
C ARG A 106 7.50 -14.15 -13.39
N ALA A 107 8.49 -14.84 -12.81
CA ALA A 107 8.54 -15.13 -11.39
C ALA A 107 8.53 -13.84 -10.54
N SER A 108 9.30 -12.82 -10.93
CA SER A 108 9.35 -11.51 -10.27
C SER A 108 8.00 -10.79 -10.32
N THR A 109 7.35 -10.75 -11.49
CA THR A 109 6.02 -10.13 -11.63
C THR A 109 4.95 -10.85 -10.80
N GLU A 110 4.98 -12.19 -10.76
CA GLU A 110 4.04 -12.98 -9.98
C GLU A 110 4.27 -12.79 -8.47
N ALA A 111 5.53 -12.75 -8.02
CA ALA A 111 5.88 -12.47 -6.63
C ALA A 111 5.37 -11.09 -6.20
N ARG A 112 5.62 -10.04 -7.00
CA ARG A 112 5.11 -8.68 -6.74
C ARG A 112 3.59 -8.65 -6.68
N LYS A 113 2.91 -9.35 -7.58
CA LYS A 113 1.44 -9.43 -7.57
C LYS A 113 0.92 -10.09 -6.29
N ARG A 114 1.52 -11.20 -5.85
CA ARG A 114 1.15 -11.87 -4.59
C ARG A 114 1.38 -10.97 -3.38
N GLU A 115 2.50 -10.26 -3.32
CA GLU A 115 2.81 -9.32 -2.25
C GLU A 115 1.79 -8.16 -2.20
N GLN A 116 1.45 -7.59 -3.35
CA GLN A 116 0.42 -6.55 -3.46
C GLN A 116 -0.96 -7.06 -3.01
N GLU A 117 -1.36 -8.26 -3.44
CA GLU A 117 -2.63 -8.86 -3.02
C GLU A 117 -2.69 -9.13 -1.51
N GLN A 118 -1.59 -9.63 -0.92
CA GLN A 118 -1.50 -9.83 0.52
C GLN A 118 -1.54 -8.50 1.29
N GLY A 119 -0.82 -7.49 0.81
CA GLY A 119 -0.83 -6.14 1.39
C GLY A 119 -2.22 -5.52 1.34
N GLN A 120 -2.94 -5.64 0.22
CA GLN A 120 -4.31 -5.15 0.10
C GLN A 120 -5.28 -5.88 1.04
N LYS A 121 -5.18 -7.21 1.15
CA LYS A 121 -6.01 -7.99 2.08
C LYS A 121 -5.75 -7.57 3.53
N ALA A 122 -4.49 -7.44 3.93
CA ALA A 122 -4.12 -7.00 5.27
C ALA A 122 -4.61 -5.57 5.57
N GLN A 123 -4.53 -4.66 4.60
CA GLN A 123 -5.00 -3.28 4.78
C GLN A 123 -6.53 -3.20 4.89
N ARG A 124 -7.26 -3.97 4.08
CA ARG A 124 -8.73 -4.07 4.16
C ARG A 124 -9.16 -4.59 5.53
N GLU A 125 -8.50 -5.63 6.03
CA GLU A 125 -8.81 -6.20 7.35
C GLU A 125 -8.51 -5.21 8.48
N ARG A 126 -7.37 -4.51 8.44
CA ARG A 126 -7.05 -3.45 9.42
C ARG A 126 -8.09 -2.33 9.43
N THR A 127 -8.52 -1.89 8.25
CA THR A 127 -9.53 -0.83 8.10
C THR A 127 -10.88 -1.30 8.66
N ARG A 128 -11.28 -2.54 8.34
CA ARG A 128 -12.50 -3.17 8.87
C ARG A 128 -12.48 -3.26 10.40
N GLN A 129 -11.40 -3.76 10.99
CA GLN A 129 -11.27 -3.89 12.45
C GLN A 129 -11.29 -2.52 13.13
N THR A 130 -10.65 -1.51 12.53
CA THR A 130 -10.64 -0.13 13.05
C THR A 130 -12.06 0.44 13.05
N ALA A 131 -12.82 0.29 11.96
CA ALA A 131 -14.20 0.75 11.87
C ALA A 131 -15.11 0.05 12.91
N MET A 132 -14.94 -1.25 13.13
CA MET A 132 -15.68 -1.98 14.17
C MET A 132 -15.32 -1.52 15.59
N SER A 133 -14.04 -1.25 15.84
CA SER A 133 -13.58 -0.73 17.12
C SER A 133 -14.08 0.69 17.39
N GLU A 134 -14.12 1.53 16.35
CA GLU A 134 -14.70 2.86 16.39
C GLU A 134 -16.21 2.79 16.68
N ALA A 135 -16.96 1.95 15.97
CA ALA A 135 -18.40 1.78 16.19
C ALA A 135 -18.70 1.32 17.63
N ALA A 136 -17.94 0.36 18.15
CA ALA A 136 -18.06 -0.08 19.54
C ALA A 136 -17.77 1.07 20.52
N HIS A 137 -16.69 1.83 20.30
CA HIS A 137 -16.36 2.96 21.16
C HIS A 137 -17.42 4.07 21.11
N ALA A 138 -17.85 4.47 19.92
CA ALA A 138 -18.86 5.52 19.72
C ALA A 138 -20.16 5.20 20.45
N LYS A 139 -20.60 3.94 20.42
CA LYS A 139 -21.80 3.50 21.11
C LYS A 139 -21.63 3.40 22.63
N TRP A 140 -20.54 2.79 23.09
CA TRP A 140 -20.40 2.39 24.50
C TRP A 140 -19.72 3.43 25.39
N ALA A 141 -18.82 4.25 24.84
CA ALA A 141 -18.08 5.21 25.63
C ALA A 141 -18.99 6.24 26.36
N PRO A 142 -20.03 6.82 25.74
CA PRO A 142 -20.94 7.74 26.45
C PRO A 142 -21.64 7.06 27.63
N VAL A 143 -22.13 5.84 27.43
CA VAL A 143 -22.79 5.05 28.48
C VAL A 143 -21.83 4.77 29.63
N TRP A 144 -20.61 4.33 29.33
CA TRP A 144 -19.62 4.02 30.37
C TRP A 144 -19.13 5.27 31.10
N ARG A 145 -18.97 6.41 30.42
CA ARG A 145 -18.65 7.68 31.08
C ARG A 145 -19.74 8.11 32.04
N HIS A 146 -21.00 8.00 31.64
CA HIS A 146 -22.14 8.29 32.51
C HIS A 146 -22.12 7.38 33.74
N VAL A 147 -21.99 6.07 33.56
CA VAL A 147 -21.91 5.10 34.68
C VAL A 147 -20.71 5.36 35.59
N TYR A 148 -19.57 5.77 35.01
CA TYR A 148 -18.36 6.10 35.74
C TYR A 148 -18.53 7.33 36.64
N SER A 149 -19.32 8.33 36.19
CA SER A 149 -19.61 9.57 36.94
C SER A 149 -20.70 9.43 38.00
N LEU A 150 -21.48 8.33 38.01
CA LEU A 150 -22.55 8.14 39.01
C LEU A 150 -21.98 8.11 40.44
N SER A 151 -22.69 8.75 41.36
CA SER A 151 -22.35 8.74 42.79
C SER A 151 -22.71 7.40 43.42
N THR A 152 -21.99 7.02 44.47
CA THR A 152 -22.25 5.77 45.22
C THR A 152 -23.60 5.81 45.96
N GLU A 153 -24.18 6.99 46.14
CA GLU A 153 -25.44 7.22 46.87
C GLU A 153 -26.69 7.08 45.98
N GLN A 154 -26.53 6.95 44.66
CA GLN A 154 -27.66 6.79 43.75
C GLN A 154 -28.24 5.37 43.82
N VAL A 155 -29.57 5.26 43.76
CA VAL A 155 -30.26 3.97 43.63
C VAL A 155 -29.97 3.43 42.22
N MET A 156 -29.22 2.34 42.16
CA MET A 156 -28.74 1.73 40.92
C MET A 156 -29.05 0.24 40.92
N SER A 157 -29.35 -0.31 39.74
CA SER A 157 -29.42 -1.76 39.55
C SER A 157 -28.06 -2.43 39.86
N ASP A 158 -28.09 -3.72 40.17
CA ASP A 158 -26.88 -4.48 40.52
C ASP A 158 -25.91 -4.56 39.34
N GLU A 159 -26.42 -4.59 38.10
CA GLU A 159 -25.63 -4.57 36.86
C GLU A 159 -24.86 -3.26 36.71
N VAL A 160 -25.51 -2.12 36.93
CA VAL A 160 -24.85 -0.81 36.84
C VAL A 160 -23.81 -0.64 37.95
N ARG A 161 -24.12 -1.12 39.17
CA ARG A 161 -23.16 -1.09 40.29
C ARG A 161 -21.93 -1.94 40.01
N SER A 162 -22.11 -3.12 39.44
CA SER A 162 -21.02 -4.02 39.03
C SER A 162 -20.17 -3.40 37.92
N LEU A 163 -20.81 -2.82 36.88
CA LEU A 163 -20.13 -2.13 35.79
C LEU A 163 -19.32 -0.93 36.30
N ARG A 164 -19.92 -0.07 37.13
CA ARG A 164 -19.24 1.07 37.75
C ARG A 164 -18.00 0.62 38.54
N LYS A 165 -18.14 -0.42 39.37
CA LYS A 165 -17.00 -0.97 40.12
C LYS A 165 -15.89 -1.43 39.17
N ARG A 166 -16.22 -2.12 38.07
CA ARG A 166 -15.23 -2.56 37.07
C ARG A 166 -14.57 -1.39 36.36
N LEU A 167 -15.32 -0.34 35.97
CA LEU A 167 -14.76 0.85 35.32
C LEU A 167 -13.77 1.59 36.23
N HIS A 168 -14.02 1.62 37.55
CA HIS A 168 -13.12 2.24 38.52
C HIS A 168 -11.89 1.40 38.85
N THR A 169 -12.00 0.07 38.91
CA THR A 169 -10.88 -0.80 39.30
C THR A 169 -9.99 -1.23 38.15
N ARG A 170 -10.50 -1.30 36.92
CA ARG A 170 -9.76 -1.80 35.77
C ARG A 170 -9.16 -0.70 34.94
N ALA A 171 -7.83 -0.62 34.95
CA ALA A 171 -7.09 0.37 34.18
C ALA A 171 -7.35 0.25 32.66
N GLU A 172 -7.66 -0.95 32.13
CA GLU A 172 -7.97 -1.12 30.71
C GLU A 172 -9.31 -0.48 30.32
N LEU A 173 -10.30 -0.47 31.23
CA LEU A 173 -11.59 0.15 30.99
C LEU A 173 -11.56 1.66 31.23
N GLN A 174 -10.68 2.12 32.13
CA GLN A 174 -10.41 3.54 32.32
C GLN A 174 -9.97 4.24 31.03
N LEU A 175 -9.31 3.52 30.10
CA LEU A 175 -8.93 4.05 28.79
C LEU A 175 -10.11 4.64 28.02
N VAL A 176 -11.30 4.06 28.16
CA VAL A 176 -12.48 4.45 27.38
C VAL A 176 -13.21 5.63 28.01
N VAL A 177 -13.17 5.73 29.34
CA VAL A 177 -13.92 6.75 30.09
C VAL A 177 -13.12 8.02 30.35
N LEU A 178 -11.79 7.94 30.46
CA LEU A 178 -10.95 9.11 30.66
C LEU A 178 -10.72 9.90 29.36
N ALA A 179 -10.27 11.15 29.50
CA ALA A 179 -9.91 11.96 28.35
C ALA A 179 -8.61 11.44 27.69
N PRO A 180 -8.47 11.54 26.35
CA PRO A 180 -7.26 11.09 25.65
C PRO A 180 -5.95 11.67 26.21
N ASP A 181 -5.97 12.95 26.61
CA ASP A 181 -4.81 13.64 27.17
C ASP A 181 -4.40 13.10 28.55
N GLU A 182 -5.35 12.63 29.36
CA GLU A 182 -5.08 12.02 30.66
C GLU A 182 -4.41 10.66 30.47
N VAL A 183 -4.93 9.85 29.53
CA VAL A 183 -4.37 8.55 29.17
C VAL A 183 -2.94 8.70 28.64
N LYS A 184 -2.70 9.72 27.81
CA LYS A 184 -1.37 10.01 27.25
C LYS A 184 -0.31 10.29 28.33
N ARG A 185 -0.74 10.84 29.48
CA ARG A 185 0.13 11.16 30.62
C ARG A 185 0.31 10.00 31.61
N TRP A 186 -0.29 8.84 31.36
CA TRP A 186 -0.14 7.70 32.26
C TRP A 186 1.30 7.20 32.33
N PRO A 187 1.79 6.81 33.52
CA PRO A 187 3.13 6.28 33.67
C PRO A 187 3.27 4.92 32.98
N PRO A 188 4.45 4.56 32.46
CA PRO A 188 4.68 3.28 31.78
C PRO A 188 4.27 2.05 32.60
N GLY A 189 4.45 2.11 33.93
CA GLY A 189 4.06 1.03 34.84
C GLY A 189 2.56 0.71 34.81
N LYS A 190 1.70 1.71 34.52
CA LYS A 190 0.26 1.49 34.39
C LYS A 190 -0.06 0.65 33.15
N PHE A 191 0.61 0.89 32.02
CA PHE A 191 0.46 0.08 30.81
C PHE A 191 1.07 -1.32 30.96
N GLN A 192 2.19 -1.45 31.68
CA GLN A 192 2.85 -2.75 31.89
C GLN A 192 2.00 -3.71 32.75
N ALA A 193 1.21 -3.17 33.68
CA ALA A 193 0.32 -3.97 34.52
C ALA A 193 -0.99 -4.37 33.80
N MET A 194 -1.28 -3.81 32.63
CA MET A 194 -2.51 -4.10 31.90
C MET A 194 -2.43 -5.44 31.17
N GLY A 195 -3.58 -6.12 31.11
CA GLY A 195 -3.75 -7.33 30.34
C GLY A 195 -5.09 -7.36 29.64
N THR A 196 -5.21 -8.21 28.63
CA THR A 196 -6.46 -8.37 27.88
C THR A 196 -7.42 -9.36 28.53
N ASN A 197 -7.01 -10.03 29.62
CA ASN A 197 -7.80 -11.03 30.32
C ASN A 197 -9.03 -10.39 30.98
N GLY A 198 -10.18 -11.08 30.89
CA GLY A 198 -11.45 -10.59 31.46
C GLY A 198 -12.07 -9.38 30.74
N LEU A 199 -11.49 -8.91 29.63
CA LEU A 199 -12.17 -7.96 28.74
C LEU A 199 -13.14 -8.70 27.82
N GLY A 200 -14.39 -8.27 27.80
CA GLY A 200 -15.38 -8.70 26.80
C GLY A 200 -15.02 -8.21 25.40
N ALA A 201 -15.74 -8.70 24.38
CA ALA A 201 -15.47 -8.34 22.99
C ALA A 201 -15.63 -6.83 22.73
N ILE A 202 -16.72 -6.25 23.25
CA ILE A 202 -17.04 -4.82 23.16
C ILE A 202 -16.00 -3.98 23.91
N GLU A 203 -15.64 -4.40 25.12
CA GLU A 203 -14.63 -3.73 25.96
C GLU A 203 -13.26 -3.68 25.28
N ALA A 204 -12.81 -4.80 24.71
CA ALA A 204 -11.54 -4.85 23.99
C ALA A 204 -11.53 -3.93 22.75
N ARG A 205 -12.62 -3.93 21.98
CA ARG A 205 -12.78 -3.09 20.79
C ARG A 205 -12.78 -1.59 21.15
N ALA A 206 -13.58 -1.20 22.14
CA ALA A 206 -13.66 0.18 22.61
C ALA A 206 -12.35 0.66 23.24
N ALA A 207 -11.68 -0.17 24.05
CA ALA A 207 -10.39 0.16 24.66
C ALA A 207 -9.29 0.33 23.59
N LEU A 208 -9.28 -0.52 22.55
CA LEU A 208 -8.33 -0.39 21.45
C LEU A 208 -8.50 0.96 20.73
N HIS A 209 -9.74 1.35 20.41
CA HIS A 209 -9.99 2.63 19.75
C HIS A 209 -9.63 3.83 20.65
N ALA A 210 -9.99 3.78 21.93
CA ALA A 210 -9.64 4.83 22.88
C ALA A 210 -8.12 5.01 23.00
N LEU A 211 -7.37 3.91 22.99
CA LEU A 211 -5.91 3.93 23.00
C LEU A 211 -5.33 4.51 21.70
N GLN A 212 -5.94 4.23 20.54
CA GLN A 212 -5.57 4.83 19.26
C GLN A 212 -5.79 6.35 19.26
N LEU A 213 -6.90 6.83 19.85
CA LEU A 213 -7.19 8.26 19.99
C LEU A 213 -6.18 8.95 20.93
N ALA A 214 -5.87 8.33 22.06
CA ALA A 214 -4.91 8.88 23.03
C ALA A 214 -3.46 8.88 22.52
N ASN A 215 -3.12 7.93 21.63
CA ASN A 215 -1.80 7.73 21.05
C ASN A 215 -0.65 7.87 22.08
N PRO A 216 -0.67 7.11 23.20
CA PRO A 216 0.37 7.19 24.22
C PRO A 216 1.71 6.69 23.69
N THR A 217 2.78 7.41 24.03
CA THR A 217 4.14 7.07 23.63
C THR A 217 4.79 6.08 24.61
N GLY A 218 5.63 5.18 24.10
CA GLY A 218 6.49 4.31 24.92
C GLY A 218 6.27 2.82 24.71
N SER A 219 7.31 2.04 25.01
CA SER A 219 7.33 0.59 24.72
C SER A 219 6.28 -0.22 25.49
N ALA A 220 5.92 0.19 26.71
CA ALA A 220 4.87 -0.46 27.48
C ALA A 220 3.48 -0.26 26.84
N ALA A 221 3.17 0.98 26.41
CA ALA A 221 1.91 1.30 25.76
C ALA A 221 1.79 0.64 24.37
N MET A 222 2.88 0.62 23.59
CA MET A 222 2.93 -0.09 22.32
C MET A 222 2.71 -1.60 22.50
N ARG A 223 3.36 -2.23 23.48
CA ARG A 223 3.13 -3.66 23.79
C ARG A 223 1.68 -3.95 24.16
N PHE A 224 1.07 -3.13 25.01
CA PHE A 224 -0.33 -3.30 25.37
C PHE A 224 -1.27 -3.08 24.17
N THR A 225 -0.96 -2.11 23.30
CA THR A 225 -1.68 -1.89 22.05
C THR A 225 -1.65 -3.13 21.16
N GLU A 226 -0.49 -3.77 21.01
CA GLU A 226 -0.36 -5.01 20.22
C GLU A 226 -1.13 -6.18 20.84
N LEU A 227 -1.13 -6.32 22.17
CA LEU A 227 -1.96 -7.32 22.85
C LEU A 227 -3.46 -7.11 22.58
N LEU A 228 -3.92 -5.86 22.65
CA LEU A 228 -5.32 -5.53 22.32
C LEU A 228 -5.63 -5.78 20.85
N ARG A 229 -4.74 -5.41 19.92
CA ARG A 229 -4.91 -5.70 18.47
C ARG A 229 -5.01 -7.20 18.23
N ALA A 230 -4.09 -7.99 18.80
CA ALA A 230 -4.10 -9.44 18.66
C ALA A 230 -5.41 -10.05 19.18
N LYS A 231 -5.90 -9.58 20.34
CA LYS A 231 -7.20 -10.01 20.86
C LYS A 231 -8.35 -9.60 19.94
N VAL A 232 -8.40 -8.35 19.50
CA VAL A 232 -9.50 -7.84 18.65
C VAL A 232 -9.55 -8.57 17.31
N ASN A 233 -8.40 -8.90 16.71
CA ASN A 233 -8.32 -9.68 15.47
C ASN A 233 -8.86 -11.10 15.63
N ALA A 234 -8.86 -11.66 16.85
CA ALA A 234 -9.42 -12.98 17.14
C ALA A 234 -10.92 -12.95 17.50
N LEU A 235 -11.54 -11.77 17.60
CA LEU A 235 -12.95 -11.64 17.94
C LEU A 235 -13.84 -11.73 16.69
N PRO A 236 -15.07 -12.25 16.84
CA PRO A 236 -16.07 -12.16 15.77
C PRO A 236 -16.41 -10.70 15.46
N ASP A 237 -17.04 -10.49 14.31
CA ASP A 237 -17.52 -9.18 13.88
C ASP A 237 -18.34 -8.49 14.98
N PHE A 238 -18.16 -7.17 15.08
CA PHE A 238 -18.96 -6.39 16.01
C PHE A 238 -20.42 -6.40 15.56
N ILE A 239 -21.25 -7.15 16.29
CA ILE A 239 -22.70 -7.11 16.18
C ILE A 239 -23.19 -6.12 17.21
N ASP A 240 -23.93 -5.13 16.75
CA ASP A 240 -24.52 -4.17 17.65
C ASP A 240 -25.62 -4.84 18.49
N SER A 241 -25.35 -5.02 19.79
CA SER A 241 -26.33 -5.61 20.71
C SER A 241 -27.09 -4.49 21.42
N PRO A 242 -28.43 -4.53 21.49
CA PRO A 242 -29.19 -3.62 22.32
C PRO A 242 -28.86 -3.94 23.78
N LEU A 243 -28.12 -3.05 24.42
CA LEU A 243 -27.82 -3.20 25.84
C LEU A 243 -29.02 -2.64 26.59
N ILE A 244 -29.80 -3.56 27.13
CA ILE A 244 -30.89 -3.25 28.06
C ILE A 244 -30.22 -3.05 29.43
N ILE A 245 -29.50 -1.94 29.60
CA ILE A 245 -29.21 -1.44 30.94
C ILE A 245 -30.24 -0.35 31.22
N ASP A 246 -31.06 -0.59 32.23
CA ASP A 246 -31.99 0.39 32.76
C ASP A 246 -31.18 1.44 33.52
N LEU A 247 -30.71 2.44 32.78
CA LEU A 247 -29.95 3.55 33.34
C LEU A 247 -30.92 4.52 34.02
N PRO A 248 -30.60 5.04 35.22
CA PRO A 248 -31.36 6.15 35.77
C PRO A 248 -31.40 7.27 34.72
N PRO A 249 -32.53 7.97 34.57
CA PRO A 249 -32.67 8.99 33.53
C PRO A 249 -31.54 10.00 33.66
N LEU A 250 -30.81 10.20 32.56
CA LEU A 250 -29.88 11.33 32.46
C LEU A 250 -30.69 12.57 32.84
N ALA A 251 -30.31 13.25 33.91
CA ALA A 251 -30.70 14.65 34.08
C ALA A 251 -30.31 15.31 32.76
N ALA A 252 -31.30 15.83 32.03
CA ALA A 252 -31.10 16.40 30.72
C ALA A 252 -30.14 17.58 30.86
N GLU A 253 -28.85 17.33 30.65
CA GLU A 253 -27.92 18.37 30.24
C GLU A 253 -28.29 18.72 28.81
N GLU A 254 -29.25 19.64 28.68
CA GLU A 254 -29.30 20.54 27.53
C GLU A 254 -27.91 21.16 27.36
N HIS A 255 -27.43 21.18 26.11
CA HIS A 255 -26.09 21.58 25.67
C HIS A 255 -25.00 20.51 25.83
N ILE A 256 -24.80 19.68 24.79
CA ILE A 256 -23.58 19.58 23.95
C ILE A 256 -23.96 18.67 22.76
N ALA A 257 -24.75 19.19 21.82
CA ALA A 257 -24.96 18.54 20.52
C ALA A 257 -24.74 19.51 19.33
N GLU A 258 -24.35 20.76 19.60
CA GLU A 258 -24.20 21.79 18.57
C GLU A 258 -22.76 22.22 18.15
N PRO A 259 -21.64 21.82 18.80
CA PRO A 259 -20.32 22.24 18.28
C PRO A 259 -19.79 21.36 17.14
N LEU A 260 -20.18 20.09 17.06
CA LEU A 260 -19.57 19.11 16.12
C LEU A 260 -20.19 19.14 14.72
N ALA A 261 -21.47 19.50 14.60
CA ALA A 261 -22.12 19.72 13.31
C ALA A 261 -21.62 21.03 12.66
N GLN A 262 -21.46 22.10 13.45
CA GLN A 262 -20.96 23.39 12.98
C GLN A 262 -19.47 23.33 12.60
N ALA A 263 -18.64 22.57 13.33
CA ALA A 263 -17.23 22.36 12.97
C ALA A 263 -17.07 21.58 11.64
N ARG A 264 -17.93 20.59 11.37
CA ARG A 264 -17.94 19.87 10.08
C ARG A 264 -18.42 20.74 8.92
N GLN A 265 -19.38 21.63 9.17
CA GLN A 265 -19.91 22.53 8.15
C GLN A 265 -18.88 23.62 7.78
N GLN A 266 -18.17 24.17 8.76
CA GLN A 266 -17.07 25.13 8.51
C GLN A 266 -15.86 24.50 7.80
N GLN A 267 -15.51 23.24 8.09
CA GLN A 267 -14.45 22.55 7.35
C GLN A 267 -14.82 22.25 5.89
N ASN A 268 -16.08 21.88 5.62
CA ASN A 268 -16.54 21.67 4.23
C ASN A 268 -16.61 22.98 3.45
N GLU A 269 -17.01 24.09 4.08
CA GLU A 269 -17.04 25.41 3.43
C GLU A 269 -15.65 25.97 3.13
N GLN A 270 -14.67 25.74 4.00
CA GLN A 270 -13.27 26.12 3.74
C GLN A 270 -12.62 25.29 2.63
N HIS A 271 -12.98 24.01 2.49
CA HIS A 271 -12.48 23.16 1.41
C HIS A 271 -13.09 23.52 0.05
N ALA A 272 -14.38 23.88 0.02
CA ALA A 272 -15.07 24.29 -1.21
C ALA A 272 -14.62 25.67 -1.74
N GLN A 273 -14.14 26.56 -0.88
CA GLN A 273 -13.64 27.89 -1.29
C GLN A 273 -12.18 27.90 -1.77
N SER A 274 -11.40 26.83 -1.51
CA SER A 274 -10.00 26.72 -1.92
C SER A 274 -9.77 25.95 -3.23
N GLU A 275 -10.83 25.43 -3.87
CA GLU A 275 -10.75 24.69 -5.14
C GLU A 275 -10.94 25.46 -6.46
N PRO A 276 -11.26 26.77 -6.57
CA PRO A 276 -11.41 27.39 -7.89
C PRO A 276 -10.08 27.83 -8.55
N ASP A 277 -8.96 27.92 -7.82
CA ASP A 277 -7.71 28.51 -8.37
C ASP A 277 -6.76 27.50 -9.05
N LEU A 278 -6.94 26.20 -8.83
CA LEU A 278 -6.11 25.17 -9.49
C LEU A 278 -6.58 24.83 -10.92
N ALA A 279 -7.83 25.14 -11.26
CA ALA A 279 -8.36 24.92 -12.60
C ALA A 279 -7.91 26.00 -13.62
N MET A 280 -7.58 27.22 -13.18
CA MET A 280 -7.06 28.27 -14.09
C MET A 280 -5.57 28.14 -14.38
N GLN A 281 -4.76 27.51 -13.52
CA GLN A 281 -3.32 27.33 -13.79
C GLN A 281 -3.01 26.19 -14.77
N ALA A 282 -3.92 25.24 -14.97
CA ALA A 282 -3.72 24.14 -15.92
C ALA A 282 -3.90 24.55 -17.40
N SER A 283 -4.49 25.71 -17.70
CA SER A 283 -4.63 26.21 -19.09
C SER A 283 -3.47 27.11 -19.56
N ALA A 284 -2.55 27.50 -18.69
CA ALA A 284 -1.44 28.40 -19.04
C ALA A 284 -0.15 27.69 -19.48
N ASN A 285 -0.01 26.38 -19.25
CA ASN A 285 1.21 25.61 -19.59
C ASN A 285 1.09 24.75 -20.87
N ALA A 286 0.08 24.99 -21.70
CA ALA A 286 -0.11 24.28 -22.98
C ALA A 286 0.30 25.08 -24.22
N VAL A 287 0.91 26.26 -24.06
CA VAL A 287 1.51 27.02 -25.17
C VAL A 287 2.88 27.51 -24.73
N GLY A 288 3.91 26.75 -25.09
CA GLY A 288 5.32 27.03 -24.88
C GLY A 288 6.17 25.96 -25.52
#